data_AF-A0A810L2N5-F1
#
_entry.id   AF-A0A810L2N5-F1
#
_cell.length_a   1.000
_cell.length_b   1.000
_cell.length_c   1.000
_cell.angle_alpha   90.00
_cell.angle_beta   90.00
_cell.angle_gamma   90.00
#
_symmetry.space_group_name_H-M   'P 1'
#
loop_
_entity.id
_entity.type
_entity.pdbx_description
1 polymer ?
#
loop_
_entity_poly.entity_id
_entity_poly.type
_entity_poly.pdbx_seq_one_letter_code
_entity_poly.pdbx_strand_id
1 'polypeptide(L)' 'MSRGALHHVELWVPDLARAARSWGWLFGELGYAPYQQWPAGRSWMADQDGYEVELVAD' A
#
# COMPACT_ATOMS: atom_id res chain seq x y z
N MET A 1 -17.40 18.78 -14.31
CA MET A 1 -17.11 17.33 -14.23
C MET A 1 -16.02 17.14 -13.20
N SER A 2 -16.19 16.25 -12.21
CA SER A 2 -15.08 15.89 -11.32
C SER A 2 -14.11 15.00 -12.09
N ARG A 3 -12.80 15.25 -11.94
CA ARG A 3 -11.79 14.25 -12.29
C ARG A 3 -11.96 13.12 -11.28
N GLY A 4 -11.94 11.86 -11.71
CA GLY A 4 -12.14 10.70 -10.83
C GLY A 4 -11.24 10.73 -9.58
N ALA A 5 -11.63 10.01 -8.54
CA ALA A 5 -10.83 9.89 -7.32
C ALA A 5 -9.67 8.91 -7.53
N LEU A 6 -8.55 9.17 -6.87
CA LEU A 6 -7.44 8.23 -6.81
C LEU A 6 -7.87 7.02 -5.98
N HIS A 7 -7.82 5.82 -6.56
CA HIS A 7 -8.26 4.58 -5.91
C HIS A 7 -7.12 3.89 -5.15
N HIS A 8 -5.93 3.81 -5.74
CA HIS A 8 -4.73 3.28 -5.08
C HIS A 8 -3.45 3.87 -5.66
N VAL A 9 -2.32 3.60 -4.99
CA VAL A 9 -0.96 3.80 -5.53
C VAL A 9 -0.12 2.56 -5.28
N GLU A 10 0.56 2.09 -6.33
CA GLU A 10 1.56 1.02 -6.25
C GLU A 10 2.98 1.61 -6.26
N LEU A 11 3.82 1.10 -5.36
CA LEU A 11 5.24 1.41 -5.31
C LEU A 11 6.05 0.15 -5.64
N TRP A 12 6.73 0.18 -6.78
CA TRP A 12 7.59 -0.91 -7.24
C TRP A 12 8.95 -0.83 -6.54
N VAL A 13 9.37 -1.93 -5.92
CA VAL A 13 10.52 -1.99 -5.03
C VAL A 13 11.38 -3.22 -5.34
N PRO A 14 12.72 -3.11 -5.33
CA PRO A 14 13.61 -4.23 -5.65
C PRO A 14 13.72 -5.27 -4.52
N ASP A 15 13.22 -4.95 -3.33
CA ASP A 15 13.20 -5.84 -2.17
C ASP A 15 11.95 -5.52 -1.33
N LEU A 16 10.93 -6.36 -1.49
CA LEU A 16 9.65 -6.21 -0.80
C LEU A 16 9.80 -6.31 0.72
N ALA A 17 10.67 -7.19 1.22
CA ALA A 17 10.83 -7.38 2.66
C ALA A 17 11.49 -6.16 3.30
N ARG A 18 12.51 -5.59 2.65
CA ARG A 18 13.13 -4.34 3.08
C ARG A 18 12.13 -3.18 3.02
N ALA A 19 11.41 -3.05 1.91
CA ALA A 19 10.43 -1.98 1.74
C ALA A 19 9.31 -2.06 2.79
N ALA A 20 8.76 -3.25 3.05
CA ALA A 20 7.74 -3.44 4.07
C ALA A 20 8.22 -3.04 5.47
N ARG A 21 9.49 -3.28 5.82
CA ARG A 21 10.08 -2.80 7.09
C ARG A 21 10.25 -1.28 7.10
N SER A 22 10.69 -0.69 5.99
CA SER A 22 10.93 0.75 5.88
C SER A 22 9.64 1.59 5.88
N TRP A 23 8.58 1.08 5.26
CA TRP A 23 7.33 1.82 5.01
C TRP A 23 6.16 1.35 5.86
N GLY A 24 6.12 0.07 6.25
CA GLY A 24 4.92 -0.51 6.88
C GLY A 24 4.54 0.14 8.21
N TRP A 25 5.52 0.59 9.01
CA TRP A 25 5.24 1.33 10.24
C TRP A 25 4.62 2.70 9.94
N LEU A 26 5.10 3.39 8.91
CA LEU A 26 4.61 4.71 8.52
C LEU A 26 3.18 4.64 8.02
N PHE A 27 2.85 3.64 7.20
CA PHE A 27 1.47 3.43 6.76
C PHE A 27 0.52 3.20 7.95
N GLY A 28 0.99 2.50 8.98
CA GLY A 28 0.26 2.36 10.25
C GLY A 28 0.03 3.71 10.96
N GLU A 29 1.06 4.55 11.10
CA GLU A 29 0.94 5.89 11.70
C GLU A 29 0.02 6.83 10.89
N LEU A 30 -0.09 6.60 9.58
CA LEU A 30 -1.01 7.32 8.69
C LEU A 30 -2.44 6.78 8.71
N GLY A 31 -2.72 5.74 9.51
CA GLY A 31 -4.05 5.16 9.67
C GLY A 31 -4.40 4.05 8.69
N TYR A 32 -3.45 3.58 7.86
CA TYR A 32 -3.69 2.45 6.97
C TYR A 32 -3.46 1.12 7.69
N ALA A 33 -4.38 0.17 7.52
CA ALA A 33 -4.27 -1.17 8.07
C ALA A 33 -3.76 -2.16 7.00
N PRO A 34 -2.94 -3.17 7.35
CA PRO A 34 -2.60 -4.25 6.42
C PRO A 34 -3.86 -4.88 5.85
N TYR A 35 -3.92 -5.04 4.52
CA TYR A 35 -5.10 -5.53 3.83
C TYR A 35 -4.85 -6.85 3.10
N GLN A 36 -4.00 -6.86 2.07
CA GLN A 36 -3.66 -8.08 1.33
C GLN A 36 -2.15 -8.36 1.34
N GLN A 37 -1.80 -9.63 1.15
CA GLN A 37 -0.43 -10.07 0.98
C GLN A 37 -0.36 -11.22 -0.01
N TRP A 38 0.59 -11.14 -0.93
CA TRP A 38 0.88 -12.15 -1.95
C TRP A 38 2.40 -12.30 -2.14
N PRO A 39 2.89 -13.31 -2.90
CA PRO A 39 4.32 -13.57 -3.01
C PRO A 39 5.15 -12.37 -3.51
N ALA A 40 4.55 -11.53 -4.36
CA ALA A 40 5.20 -10.38 -4.97
C ALA A 40 4.72 -9.04 -4.39
N GLY A 41 3.92 -9.01 -3.33
CA GLY A 41 3.47 -7.73 -2.79
C GLY A 41 2.64 -7.79 -1.52
N ARG A 42 2.32 -6.61 -1.01
CA ARG A 42 1.47 -6.40 0.15
C ARG A 42 0.85 -5.02 0.08
N SER A 43 -0.38 -4.92 0.55
CA SER A 43 -1.12 -3.67 0.57
C SER A 43 -1.59 -3.26 1.96
N TRP A 44 -1.88 -1.97 2.07
CA TRP A 44 -2.51 -1.34 3.21
C TRP A 44 -3.67 -0.47 2.74
N MET A 45 -4.76 -0.46 3.50
CA MET A 45 -6.00 0.22 3.14
C MET A 45 -6.40 1.19 4.24
N ALA A 46 -6.81 2.41 3.87
CA ALA A 46 -7.19 3.45 4.83
C ALA A 46 -8.54 3.13 5.52
N ASP A 47 -9.52 2.63 4.78
CA ASP A 47 -10.83 2.19 5.28
C ASP A 47 -11.47 1.20 4.29
N GLN A 48 -12.59 0.55 4.65
CA GLN A 48 -13.20 -0.51 3.84
C GLN A 48 -13.70 -0.06 2.45
N ASP A 49 -13.88 1.23 2.23
CA ASP A 49 -14.34 1.83 0.98
C ASP A 49 -13.24 2.70 0.32
N GLY A 50 -12.02 2.67 0.87
CA GLY A 50 -11.07 3.76 0.80
C GLY A 50 -9.82 3.50 -0.06
N TYR A 51 -8.92 4.48 -0.02
CA TYR A 51 -7.69 4.53 -0.80
C TYR A 51 -6.64 3.52 -0.29
N GLU A 52 -6.01 2.80 -1.22
CA GLU A 52 -5.05 1.72 -0.96
C GLU A 52 -3.62 2.08 -1.40
N VAL A 53 -2.63 1.59 -0.65
CA VAL A 53 -1.21 1.66 -1.02
C VAL A 53 -0.64 0.27 -1.08
N GLU A 54 0.06 -0.05 -2.16
CA GLU A 54 0.69 -1.34 -2.38
C GLU A 54 2.21 -1.21 -2.53
N LEU A 55 2.95 -2.15 -1.94
CA LEU A 55 4.34 -2.40 -2.28
C LEU A 55 4.42 -3.64 -3.17
N VAL A 56 5.06 -3.52 -4.33
CA VAL A 56 5.17 -4.57 -5.34
C VAL A 56 6.64 -4.84 -5.63
N ALA A 57 7.05 -6.11 -5.61
CA ALA A 57 8.39 -6.51 -6.03
C ALA A 57 8.56 -6.32 -7.54
N ASP A 58 9.71 -5.76 -7.96
CA ASP A 58 10.13 -5.67 -9.36
C ASP A 58 10.35 -7.07 -9.99
#